data_AF-A0A934YJZ5-F1
#
_entry.id   AF-A0A934YJZ5-F1
#
_cell.length_a   1.000
_cell.length_b   1.000
_cell.length_c   1.000
_cell.angle_alpha   90.00
_cell.angle_beta   90.00
_cell.angle_gamma   90.00
#
_symmetry.space_group_name_H-M   'P 1'
#
loop_
_entity.id
_entity.type
_entity.pdbx_description
1 polymer ?
#
loop_
_entity_poly.entity_id
_entity_poly.type
_entity_poly.pdbx_seq_one_letter_code
_entity_poly.pdbx_strand_id
1 'polypeptide(L)'
;MEDPCESVTLSALANRLQVPRARLGGGQRLAEDWRLGPADLMLVALEVADALGRVLTFDGLAATRTVGDLVALVRVSPTDEEAFGGEPVEPMWPLDGALAPA
;
A
#
# COMPACT_ATOMS: atom_id res chain seq x y z
N MET A 1 -16.96 9.49 -11.94
CA MET A 1 -16.67 8.20 -11.29
C MET A 1 -15.32 8.37 -10.62
N GLU A 2 -15.25 8.23 -9.30
CA GLU A 2 -13.99 8.40 -8.56
C GLU A 2 -13.09 7.17 -8.80
N ASP A 3 -11.79 7.40 -8.94
CA ASP A 3 -10.83 6.32 -9.15
C ASP A 3 -10.61 5.54 -7.84
N PRO A 4 -10.79 4.20 -7.83
CA PRO A 4 -10.69 3.42 -6.59
C PRO A 4 -9.28 3.41 -6.02
N CYS A 5 -8.24 3.39 -6.86
CA CYS A 5 -6.85 3.39 -6.41
C CYS A 5 -6.52 4.71 -5.72
N GLU A 6 -6.90 5.84 -6.34
CA GLU A 6 -6.77 7.16 -5.75
C GLU A 6 -7.56 7.27 -4.44
N SER A 7 -8.81 6.80 -4.42
CA SER A 7 -9.67 6.87 -3.23
C SER A 7 -9.11 6.12 -2.04
N VAL A 8 -8.64 4.89 -2.24
CA VAL A 8 -8.02 4.07 -1.20
C VAL A 8 -6.71 4.70 -0.73
N THR A 9 -5.85 5.14 -1.65
CA THR A 9 -4.57 5.78 -1.34
C THR A 9 -4.74 7.04 -0.49
N LEU A 10 -5.66 7.92 -0.88
CA LEU A 10 -5.96 9.15 -0.13
C LEU A 10 -6.54 8.86 1.25
N SER A 11 -7.32 7.78 1.38
CA SER A 11 -7.91 7.37 2.66
C SER A 11 -6.86 6.79 3.60
N ALA A 12 -5.96 5.93 3.11
CA ALA A 12 -4.85 5.38 3.87
C ALA A 12 -3.89 6.50 4.35
N LEU A 13 -3.53 7.42 3.46
CA LEU A 13 -2.69 8.57 3.82
C LEU A 13 -3.38 9.48 4.85
N ALA A 14 -4.67 9.78 4.68
CA ALA A 14 -5.43 10.59 5.63
C ALA A 14 -5.44 9.97 7.02
N ASN A 15 -5.65 8.65 7.10
CA ASN A 15 -5.60 7.91 8.36
C ASN A 15 -4.19 7.91 8.96
N ARG A 16 -3.14 7.67 8.17
CA ARG A 16 -1.75 7.64 8.67
C ARG A 16 -1.29 9.01 9.19
N LEU A 17 -1.61 10.07 8.45
CA LEU A 17 -1.21 11.44 8.76
C LEU A 17 -2.16 12.12 9.75
N GLN A 18 -3.31 11.52 10.06
CA GLN A 18 -4.36 12.08 10.92
C GLN A 18 -4.85 13.45 10.40
N VAL A 19 -5.05 13.56 9.08
CA VAL A 19 -5.49 14.80 8.42
C VAL A 19 -6.75 14.57 7.58
N PRO A 20 -7.57 15.60 7.34
CA PRO A 20 -8.71 15.47 6.44
C PRO A 20 -8.27 15.12 5.03
N ARG A 21 -8.92 14.12 4.42
CA ARG A 21 -8.66 13.69 3.03
C ARG A 21 -8.71 14.85 2.02
N ALA A 22 -9.58 15.83 2.22
CA ALA A 22 -9.68 17.03 1.38
C ALA A 22 -8.41 17.90 1.34
N ARG A 23 -7.48 17.70 2.29
CA ARG A 23 -6.17 18.36 2.29
C ARG A 23 -5.12 17.61 1.49
N LEU A 24 -5.39 16.38 1.05
CA LEU A 24 -4.48 15.56 0.28
C LEU A 24 -4.78 15.70 -1.21
N GLY A 25 -3.74 15.72 -2.03
CA GLY A 25 -3.87 15.80 -3.49
C GLY A 25 -2.67 15.18 -4.20
N GLY A 26 -2.88 14.73 -5.44
CA GLY A 26 -1.90 13.97 -6.22
C GLY A 26 -0.51 14.60 -6.32
N GLY A 27 -0.42 15.93 -6.44
CA GLY A 27 0.86 16.65 -6.58
C GLY A 27 1.63 16.91 -5.28
N GLN A 28 1.08 16.54 -4.13
CA GLN A 28 1.72 16.81 -2.84
C GLN A 28 2.88 15.84 -2.61
N ARG A 29 3.96 16.39 -2.08
CA ARG A 29 5.18 15.67 -1.77
C ARG A 29 5.07 15.03 -0.40
N LEU A 30 5.20 13.71 -0.34
CA LEU A 30 4.97 12.94 0.88
C LEU A 30 6.00 13.28 1.96
N ALA A 31 7.28 13.44 1.58
CA ALA A 31 8.34 13.76 2.53
C ALA A 31 8.36 15.25 2.89
N GLU A 32 8.21 16.15 1.93
CA GLU A 32 8.36 17.59 2.14
C GLU A 32 7.11 18.24 2.77
N ASP A 33 5.91 17.88 2.31
CA ASP A 33 4.67 18.49 2.80
C ASP A 33 4.15 17.82 4.07
N TRP A 34 4.41 16.52 4.22
CA TRP A 34 3.83 15.68 5.28
C TRP A 34 4.85 15.02 6.19
N ARG A 35 6.15 15.19 5.93
CA ARG A 35 7.24 14.54 6.70
C ARG A 35 7.11 13.02 6.78
N LEU A 36 6.50 12.41 5.77
CA LEU A 36 6.34 10.97 5.68
C LEU A 36 7.72 10.35 5.42
N GLY A 37 8.22 9.58 6.39
CA GLY A 37 9.47 8.85 6.25
C GLY A 37 9.33 7.66 5.30
N PRO A 38 10.44 7.09 4.81
CA PRO A 38 10.43 5.92 3.92
C PRO A 38 9.77 4.69 4.57
N ALA A 39 9.89 4.52 5.90
CA ALA A 39 9.22 3.44 6.62
C ALA A 39 7.69 3.62 6.62
N ASP A 40 7.20 4.84 6.86
CA ASP A 40 5.77 5.16 6.82
C ASP A 40 5.21 5.03 5.40
N LEU A 41 5.97 5.49 4.40
CA LEU A 41 5.62 5.32 3.01
C LEU A 41 5.45 3.85 2.63
N MET A 42 6.37 2.99 3.09
CA MET A 42 6.29 1.54 2.88
C MET A 42 5.05 0.94 3.53
N LEU A 43 4.72 1.32 4.76
CA LEU A 43 3.52 0.83 5.45
C LEU A 43 2.25 1.24 4.72
N VAL A 44 2.16 2.51 4.30
CA VAL A 44 1.00 3.01 3.54
C VAL A 44 0.90 2.29 2.19
N ALA A 45 2.02 2.10 1.49
CA ALA A 45 2.02 1.43 0.20
C ALA A 45 1.54 -0.04 0.31
N LEU A 46 1.97 -0.75 1.37
CA LEU A 46 1.51 -2.10 1.66
C LEU A 46 0.02 -2.14 2.00
N GLU A 47 -0.47 -1.23 2.85
CA GLU A 47 -1.89 -1.12 3.21
C GLU A 47 -2.77 -0.88 1.97
N VAL A 48 -2.34 0.02 1.08
CA VAL A 48 -3.08 0.34 -0.15
C VAL A 48 -3.05 -0.83 -1.13
N ALA A 49 -1.92 -1.51 -1.27
CA ALA A 49 -1.81 -2.66 -2.15
C ALA A 49 -2.68 -3.83 -1.66
N ASP A 50 -2.65 -4.13 -0.37
CA ASP A 50 -3.48 -5.14 0.29
C ASP A 50 -4.99 -4.85 0.12
N ALA A 51 -5.41 -3.61 0.39
CA ALA A 51 -6.80 -3.18 0.20
C ALA A 51 -7.28 -3.28 -1.25
N LEU A 52 -6.36 -3.33 -2.23
CA LEU A 52 -6.66 -3.45 -3.65
C LEU A 52 -6.37 -4.86 -4.21
N GLY A 53 -5.93 -5.81 -3.38
CA GLY A 53 -5.55 -7.17 -3.82
C GLY A 53 -4.35 -7.16 -4.78
N ARG A 54 -3.34 -6.35 -4.47
CA ARG A 54 -2.16 -6.11 -5.31
C ARG A 54 -0.87 -6.39 -4.57
N VAL A 55 0.14 -6.80 -5.32
CA VAL A 55 1.47 -7.11 -4.81
C VAL A 55 2.41 -5.95 -5.09
N LEU A 56 2.81 -5.25 -4.04
CA LEU A 56 3.73 -4.12 -4.14
C LEU A 56 5.14 -4.59 -4.54
N THR A 57 5.73 -4.00 -5.57
CA THR A 57 7.15 -4.20 -5.91
C THR A 57 8.01 -3.09 -5.30
N PHE A 58 9.08 -3.47 -4.60
CA PHE A 58 9.92 -2.52 -3.84
C PHE A 58 10.71 -1.56 -4.75
N ASP A 59 11.00 -1.94 -5.99
CA ASP A 59 11.74 -1.09 -6.93
C ASP A 59 11.03 0.24 -7.23
N GLY A 60 9.71 0.22 -7.33
CA GLY A 60 8.94 1.42 -7.62
C GLY A 60 8.79 2.36 -6.40
N LEU A 61 8.86 1.80 -5.18
CA LEU A 61 8.65 2.54 -3.94
C LEU A 61 9.75 3.58 -3.67
N ALA A 62 11.00 3.28 -4.04
CA ALA A 62 12.13 4.20 -3.87
C ALA A 62 12.00 5.47 -4.74
N ALA A 63 11.26 5.37 -5.86
CA ALA A 63 11.00 6.48 -6.77
C ALA A 63 9.77 7.30 -6.37
N THR A 64 8.93 6.82 -5.44
CA THR A 64 7.71 7.48 -5.01
C THR A 64 8.01 8.76 -4.23
N ARG A 65 7.62 9.92 -4.76
CA ARG A 65 7.79 11.23 -4.10
C ARG A 65 6.48 11.90 -3.77
N THR A 66 5.46 11.67 -4.59
CA THR A 66 4.16 12.30 -4.47
C THR A 66 3.05 11.29 -4.21
N VAL A 67 1.88 11.78 -3.80
CA VAL A 67 0.67 10.95 -3.70
C VAL A 67 0.35 10.31 -5.06
N GLY A 68 0.50 11.05 -6.15
CA GLY A 68 0.26 10.55 -7.51
C GLY A 68 1.22 9.42 -7.90
N ASP A 69 2.48 9.51 -7.50
CA ASP A 69 3.46 8.43 -7.75
C ASP A 69 3.07 7.14 -7.01
N LEU A 70 2.53 7.26 -5.79
CA LEU A 70 2.07 6.11 -5.01
C LEU A 70 0.85 5.47 -5.67
N VAL A 71 -0.12 6.27 -6.12
CA VAL A 71 -1.28 5.78 -6.89
C VAL A 71 -0.83 5.09 -8.17
N ALA A 72 0.13 5.68 -8.90
CA ALA A 72 0.66 5.11 -10.14
C ALA A 72 1.37 3.78 -9.87
N LEU A 73 2.21 3.71 -8.84
CA LEU A 73 2.91 2.50 -8.42
C LEU A 73 1.93 1.37 -8.13
N VAL A 74 0.94 1.60 -7.27
CA VAL A 74 -0.03 0.56 -6.92
C VAL A 74 -0.87 0.17 -8.13
N ARG A 75 -1.23 1.12 -9.00
CA ARG A 75 -2.01 0.84 -10.22
C ARG A 75 -1.30 -0.09 -11.20
N VAL A 76 0.02 0.02 -11.32
CA VAL A 76 0.81 -0.86 -12.20
C VAL A 76 1.33 -2.11 -11.49
N SER A 77 1.11 -2.22 -10.17
CA SER A 77 1.44 -3.41 -9.40
C SER A 77 0.51 -4.56 -9.80
N PRO A 78 1.05 -5.78 -10.01
CA PRO A 78 0.22 -6.92 -10.38
C PRO A 78 -0.79 -7.26 -9.28
N THR A 79 -1.91 -7.86 -9.64
CA THR A 79 -2.79 -8.51 -8.65
C THR A 79 -2.15 -9.77 -8.09
N ASP A 80 -2.68 -10.28 -6.97
CA ASP A 80 -2.22 -11.57 -6.42
C ASP A 80 -2.32 -12.71 -7.45
N GLU A 81 -3.40 -12.75 -8.24
CA GLU A 81 -3.55 -13.75 -9.32
C GLU A 81 -2.45 -13.61 -10.39
N GLU A 82 -2.11 -12.39 -10.79
CA GLU A 82 -1.06 -12.12 -11.78
C GLU A 82 0.34 -12.44 -11.25
N ALA A 83 0.60 -12.16 -9.97
CA ALA A 83 1.90 -12.37 -9.34
C ALA A 83 2.17 -13.84 -9.00
N PHE A 84 1.14 -14.58 -8.60
CA PHE A 84 1.26 -15.96 -8.09
C PHE A 84 0.59 -17.01 -8.97
N GLY A 85 0.09 -16.64 -10.16
CA GLY A 85 -0.47 -17.59 -11.14
C GLY A 85 -1.85 -18.14 -10.77
N GLY A 86 -2.57 -17.50 -9.85
CA GLY A 86 -3.91 -17.88 -9.40
C GLY A 86 -3.97 -19.10 -8.47
N GLU A 87 -2.83 -19.71 -8.14
CA GLU A 87 -2.79 -20.74 -7.10
C GLU A 87 -2.73 -20.05 -5.73
N PRO A 88 -3.65 -20.35 -4.79
CA PRO A 88 -3.59 -19.78 -3.45
C PRO A 88 -2.25 -20.14 -2.82
N VAL A 89 -1.42 -19.14 -2.55
CA VAL A 89 -0.17 -19.33 -1.83
C VAL A 89 -0.53 -19.63 -0.38
N GLU A 90 -0.40 -20.90 0.02
CA GLU A 90 -0.50 -21.26 1.43
C GLU A 90 0.58 -20.47 2.21
N PRO A 91 0.24 -19.82 3.34
CA PRO A 91 1.23 -19.11 4.12
C PRO A 91 2.32 -20.09 4.57
N MET A 92 3.56 -19.90 4.10
CA MET A 92 4.74 -20.64 4.58
C MET A 92 5.17 -20.14 5.96
N TRP A 93 4.25 -20.10 6.92
CA TRP A 93 4.63 -20.19 8.31
C TRP A 93 4.60 -21.66 8.66
N PRO A 94 5.61 -22.20 9.34
CA PRO A 94 5.44 -23.52 9.93
C PRO A 94 4.27 -23.37 10.92
N LEU A 95 3.19 -24.12 10.68
CA LEU A 95 2.17 -24.40 11.69
C LEU A 95 2.74 -25.31 12.80
N ASP A 96 4.01 -25.15 13.15
CA ASP A 96 4.63 -25.87 14.27
C ASP A 96 4.26 -25.16 15.56
N GLY A 97 3.11 -25.56 16.08
CA GLY A 97 2.62 -25.02 17.34
C GLY A 97 1.20 -25.43 17.63
N ALA A 98 0.94 -26.75 17.69
CA ALA A 98 -0.10 -27.24 18.58
C ALA A 98 0.25 -26.82 20.02
N LEU A 99 -0.04 -25.57 20.37
CA LEU A 99 -0.22 -25.12 21.73
C LEU A 99 -1.55 -25.73 22.19
N ALA A 100 -1.50 -27.02 22.54
CA ALA A 100 -2.51 -27.62 23.38
C ALA A 100 -2.51 -26.84 24.71
N PRO A 101 -3.62 -26.22 25.13
CA PRO A 101 -3.71 -25.68 26.48
C PRO A 101 -3.66 -26.83 27.49
N ALA A 102 -2.96 -26.57 28.59
CA ALA A 102 -2.71 -27.47 29.71
C ALA A 102 -3.97 -27.99 30.42
#